data_AF-A0A4Q1JW80-F1
#
_entry.id   AF-A0A4Q1JW80-F1
#
_cell.length_a   1.000
_cell.length_b   1.000
_cell.length_c   1.000
_cell.angle_alpha   90.00
_cell.angle_beta   90.00
_cell.angle_gamma   90.00
#
_symmetry.space_group_name_H-M   'P 1'
#
loop_
_entity.id
_entity.type
_entity.pdbx_description
1 polymer ?
#
loop_
_entity_poly.entity_id
_entity_poly.type
_entity_poly.pdbx_seq_one_letter_code
_entity_poly.pdbx_strand_id
1 'polypeptide(L)'
;MPHHEKVALTGVIEHVFAHRFTLASGDKVHLADLGPKGAEAFPLQQGLSVKLEGERRPSEIKVTRISKKGGRFVEVEHKKPHHGPKHHHPDLPADPGAALTAVKQAGWTVHGKPERKPKHFEVLAYQGEGEWTELHVDFAGTIYKQKPADADKWGLEA
;
A
#
# COMPACT_ATOMS: atom_id res chain seq x y z
N MET A 1 -24.37 4.58 6.13
CA MET A 1 -24.59 3.17 6.51
C MET A 1 -23.54 2.32 5.82
N PRO A 2 -22.67 1.59 6.53
CA PRO A 2 -21.71 0.75 5.84
C PRO A 2 -22.42 -0.49 5.29
N HIS A 3 -22.37 -0.68 3.98
CA HIS A 3 -22.83 -1.89 3.31
C HIS A 3 -21.80 -2.99 3.62
N HIS A 4 -22.16 -3.88 4.55
CA HIS A 4 -21.40 -5.07 4.94
C HIS A 4 -22.25 -6.34 4.71
N GLU A 5 -23.11 -6.32 3.71
CA GLU A 5 -24.01 -7.43 3.43
C GLU A 5 -23.21 -8.58 2.81
N LYS A 6 -23.29 -9.77 3.43
CA LYS A 6 -22.72 -10.98 2.85
C LYS A 6 -23.60 -11.45 1.70
N VAL A 7 -22.98 -11.75 0.56
CA VAL A 7 -23.67 -12.21 -0.65
C VAL A 7 -23.07 -13.52 -1.15
N ALA A 8 -23.92 -14.36 -1.71
CA ALA A 8 -23.55 -15.60 -2.39
C ALA A 8 -24.21 -15.61 -3.77
N LEU A 9 -23.41 -15.71 -4.83
CA LEU A 9 -23.88 -15.61 -6.21
C LEU A 9 -23.32 -16.75 -7.07
N THR A 10 -24.09 -17.13 -8.07
CA THR A 10 -23.65 -18.03 -9.14
C THR A 10 -23.86 -17.33 -10.46
N GLY A 11 -22.88 -17.39 -11.35
CA GLY A 11 -22.96 -16.65 -12.61
C GLY A 11 -21.82 -16.98 -13.57
N VAL A 12 -21.78 -16.22 -14.67
CA VAL A 12 -20.75 -16.32 -15.70
C VAL A 12 -19.90 -15.05 -15.66
N ILE A 13 -18.58 -15.24 -15.73
CA ILE A 13 -17.64 -14.12 -15.86
C ILE A 13 -17.74 -13.53 -17.26
N GLU A 14 -18.10 -12.25 -17.39
CA GLU A 14 -18.20 -11.58 -18.70
C GLU A 14 -16.93 -10.83 -19.08
N HIS A 15 -16.33 -10.11 -18.13
CA HIS A 15 -15.11 -9.33 -18.37
C HIS A 15 -14.15 -9.47 -17.20
N VAL A 16 -12.84 -9.44 -17.49
CA VAL A 16 -11.76 -9.53 -16.50
C VAL A 16 -10.84 -8.31 -16.62
N PHE A 17 -10.57 -7.66 -15.50
CA PHE A 17 -9.74 -6.47 -15.34
C PHE A 17 -8.69 -6.74 -14.25
N ALA A 18 -7.60 -7.41 -14.63
CA ALA A 18 -6.60 -7.94 -13.70
C ALA A 18 -7.24 -8.85 -12.64
N HIS A 19 -7.46 -8.34 -11.41
CA HIS A 19 -8.03 -9.08 -10.28
C HIS A 19 -9.52 -8.79 -10.05
N ARG A 20 -10.11 -7.91 -10.88
CA ARG A 20 -11.54 -7.61 -10.87
C ARG A 20 -12.23 -8.25 -12.07
N PHE A 21 -13.52 -8.52 -11.95
CA PHE A 21 -14.29 -9.08 -13.04
C PHE A 21 -15.77 -8.76 -12.90
N THR A 22 -16.50 -8.80 -14.02
CA THR A 22 -17.96 -8.74 -14.01
C THR A 22 -18.56 -10.13 -13.98
N LEU A 23 -19.55 -10.35 -13.12
CA LEU A 23 -20.32 -11.58 -13.01
C LEU A 23 -21.77 -11.30 -13.43
N ALA A 24 -22.21 -11.92 -14.53
CA ALA A 24 -23.62 -11.98 -14.89
C ALA A 24 -24.32 -13.06 -14.04
N SER A 25 -25.31 -12.66 -13.25
CA SER A 25 -26.08 -13.54 -12.36
C SER A 25 -27.56 -13.14 -12.42
N GLY A 26 -28.38 -13.98 -13.07
CA GLY A 26 -29.75 -13.59 -13.44
C GLY A 26 -29.74 -12.37 -14.37
N ASP A 27 -30.64 -11.42 -14.12
CA ASP A 27 -30.77 -10.19 -14.93
C ASP A 27 -29.82 -9.06 -14.48
N LYS A 28 -28.83 -9.36 -13.64
CA LYS A 28 -27.91 -8.38 -13.07
C LYS A 28 -26.46 -8.72 -13.37
N VAL A 29 -25.67 -7.68 -13.63
CA VAL A 29 -24.22 -7.74 -13.71
C VAL A 29 -23.62 -7.16 -12.43
N HIS A 30 -22.68 -7.86 -11.83
CA HIS A 30 -22.01 -7.45 -10.61
C HIS A 30 -20.51 -7.31 -10.83
N LEU A 31 -19.93 -6.18 -10.39
CA LEU A 31 -18.48 -6.06 -10.27
C LEU A 31 -18.00 -6.81 -9.02
N ALA A 32 -17.01 -7.68 -9.17
CA ALA A 32 -16.40 -8.48 -8.12
C ALA A 32 -14.87 -8.34 -8.15
N ASP A 33 -14.25 -8.48 -6.98
CA ASP A 33 -12.82 -8.24 -6.77
C ASP A 33 -12.22 -9.37 -5.91
N LEU A 34 -11.22 -10.09 -6.46
CA LEU A 34 -10.46 -11.13 -5.79
C LEU A 34 -9.21 -10.60 -5.05
N GLY A 35 -8.80 -9.36 -5.31
CA GLY A 35 -7.48 -8.87 -4.97
C GLY A 35 -6.36 -9.58 -5.75
N PRO A 36 -5.14 -9.04 -5.75
CA PRO A 36 -4.02 -9.63 -6.48
C PRO A 36 -3.76 -11.09 -6.09
N LYS A 37 -3.78 -11.41 -4.78
CA LYS A 37 -3.55 -12.77 -4.28
C LYS A 37 -4.65 -13.75 -4.65
N GLY A 38 -5.90 -13.32 -4.63
CA GLY A 38 -7.00 -14.17 -5.09
C GLY A 38 -6.91 -14.46 -6.59
N ALA A 39 -6.51 -13.48 -7.41
CA ALA A 39 -6.32 -13.67 -8.85
C ALA A 39 -5.10 -14.56 -9.20
N GLU A 40 -4.06 -14.56 -8.36
CA GLU A 40 -2.96 -15.54 -8.44
C GLU A 40 -3.47 -16.97 -8.13
N ALA A 41 -4.38 -17.12 -7.16
CA ALA A 41 -4.87 -18.42 -6.69
C ALA A 41 -6.05 -18.99 -7.51
N PHE A 42 -6.85 -18.15 -8.14
CA PHE A 42 -7.99 -18.54 -8.97
C PHE A 42 -7.91 -17.87 -10.34
N PRO A 43 -7.67 -18.64 -11.43
CA PRO A 43 -7.54 -18.08 -12.76
C PRO A 43 -8.89 -17.53 -13.24
N LEU A 44 -8.97 -16.21 -13.38
CA LEU A 44 -10.13 -15.53 -13.94
C LEU A 44 -10.12 -15.66 -15.47
N GLN A 45 -11.22 -16.14 -16.04
CA GLN A 45 -11.39 -16.30 -17.48
C GLN A 45 -12.81 -15.88 -17.87
N GLN A 46 -12.93 -15.13 -18.96
CA GLN A 46 -14.23 -14.81 -19.55
C GLN A 46 -14.95 -16.09 -20.00
N GLY A 47 -16.27 -16.13 -19.81
CA GLY A 47 -17.11 -17.30 -20.05
C GLY A 47 -17.10 -18.34 -18.91
N LEU A 48 -16.26 -18.18 -17.89
CA LEU A 48 -16.19 -19.15 -16.79
C LEU A 48 -17.42 -19.07 -15.89
N SER A 49 -18.10 -20.20 -15.70
CA SER A 49 -19.17 -20.34 -14.73
C SER A 49 -18.61 -20.57 -13.32
N VAL A 50 -18.94 -19.65 -12.40
CA VAL A 50 -18.42 -19.65 -11.04
C VAL A 50 -19.52 -19.53 -10.00
N LYS A 51 -19.23 -20.00 -8.79
CA LYS A 51 -19.95 -19.66 -7.56
C LYS A 51 -19.01 -18.86 -6.68
N LEU A 52 -19.48 -17.73 -6.16
CA LEU A 52 -18.70 -16.88 -5.26
C LEU A 52 -19.48 -16.49 -4.03
N GLU A 53 -18.75 -16.20 -2.97
CA GLU A 53 -19.25 -15.56 -1.77
C GLU A 53 -18.35 -14.37 -1.44
N GLY A 54 -18.93 -13.36 -0.82
CA GLY A 54 -18.20 -12.16 -0.48
C GLY A 54 -19.06 -11.13 0.23
N GLU A 55 -18.50 -9.94 0.33
CA GLU A 55 -19.12 -8.81 0.99
C GLU A 55 -19.48 -7.73 -0.03
N ARG A 56 -20.76 -7.35 -0.09
CA ARG A 56 -21.22 -6.25 -0.93
C ARG A 56 -20.74 -4.92 -0.35
N ARG A 57 -19.85 -4.26 -1.10
CA ARG A 57 -19.48 -2.85 -0.93
C ARG A 57 -20.34 -1.97 -1.85
N PRO A 58 -20.34 -0.64 -1.65
CA PRO A 58 -21.07 0.27 -2.53
C PRO A 58 -20.72 0.10 -4.03
N SER A 59 -19.46 -0.19 -4.35
CA SER A 59 -18.97 -0.26 -5.74
C SER A 59 -18.76 -1.66 -6.28
N GLU A 60 -18.58 -2.67 -5.42
CA GLU A 60 -18.16 -4.01 -5.84
C GLU A 60 -18.49 -5.07 -4.78
N ILE A 61 -18.32 -6.33 -5.13
CA ILE A 61 -18.28 -7.44 -4.17
C ILE A 61 -16.83 -7.74 -3.86
N LYS A 62 -16.43 -7.61 -2.59
CA LYS A 62 -15.17 -8.17 -2.11
C LYS A 62 -15.33 -9.66 -1.89
N VAL A 63 -14.81 -10.45 -2.82
CA VAL A 63 -14.99 -11.91 -2.83
C VAL A 63 -14.17 -12.54 -1.72
N THR A 64 -14.77 -13.29 -0.82
CA THR A 64 -14.05 -14.03 0.23
C THR A 64 -13.75 -15.46 -0.17
N ARG A 65 -14.54 -16.06 -1.07
CA ARG A 65 -14.24 -17.36 -1.67
C ARG A 65 -14.91 -17.55 -3.02
N ILE A 66 -14.28 -18.33 -3.89
CA ILE A 66 -14.75 -18.57 -5.26
C ILE A 66 -14.48 -20.01 -5.69
N SER A 67 -15.37 -20.59 -6.48
CA SER A 67 -15.19 -21.90 -7.10
C SER A 67 -15.66 -21.91 -8.55
N LYS A 68 -15.11 -22.82 -9.35
CA LYS A 68 -15.74 -23.23 -10.61
C LYS A 68 -17.04 -23.99 -10.29
N LYS A 69 -18.01 -23.99 -11.19
CA LYS A 69 -19.25 -24.78 -11.04
C LYS A 69 -18.91 -26.26 -10.73
N GLY A 70 -19.38 -26.76 -9.59
CA GLY A 70 -19.12 -28.13 -9.11
C GLY A 70 -17.73 -28.37 -8.52
N GLY A 71 -16.87 -27.36 -8.48
CA GLY A 71 -15.52 -27.45 -7.92
C GLY A 71 -15.44 -27.07 -6.43
N ARG A 72 -14.27 -27.34 -5.84
CA ARG A 72 -13.93 -26.87 -4.49
C ARG A 72 -13.76 -25.35 -4.46
N PHE A 73 -14.09 -24.75 -3.32
CA PHE A 73 -13.85 -23.34 -3.06
C PHE A 73 -12.37 -23.05 -2.84
N VAL A 74 -11.94 -21.93 -3.39
CA VAL A 74 -10.66 -21.27 -3.11
C VAL A 74 -10.97 -20.08 -2.20
N GLU A 75 -10.33 -20.03 -1.04
CA GLU A 75 -10.41 -18.89 -0.12
C GLU A 75 -9.59 -17.72 -0.66
N VAL A 76 -10.11 -16.50 -0.47
CA VAL A 76 -9.53 -15.27 -1.01
C VAL A 76 -9.13 -14.36 0.15
N GLU A 77 -7.82 -14.23 0.34
CA GLU A 77 -7.27 -13.36 1.38
C GLU A 77 -7.11 -11.93 0.88
N HIS A 78 -7.85 -11.01 1.50
CA HIS A 78 -7.69 -9.57 1.30
C HIS A 78 -6.84 -8.99 2.43
N LYS A 79 -5.51 -9.10 2.35
CA LYS A 79 -4.64 -8.37 3.28
C LYS A 79 -4.85 -6.88 3.06
N LYS A 80 -5.36 -6.18 4.06
CA LYS A 80 -5.30 -4.72 4.06
C LYS A 80 -3.82 -4.33 3.98
N PRO A 81 -3.44 -3.38 3.12
CA PRO A 81 -2.12 -2.78 3.23
C PRO A 81 -1.97 -2.32 4.67
N HIS A 82 -0.98 -2.86 5.38
CA HIS A 82 -0.58 -2.31 6.66
C HIS A 82 0.04 -0.95 6.35
N HIS A 83 -0.80 0.09 6.31
CA HIS A 83 -0.29 1.44 6.48
C HIS A 83 0.30 1.45 7.89
N GLY A 84 1.64 1.56 7.97
CA GLY A 84 2.31 1.81 9.23
C GLY A 84 1.68 3.00 9.96
N PRO A 85 1.92 3.14 11.27
CA PRO A 85 1.40 4.26 12.03
C PRO A 85 1.69 5.58 11.30
N LYS A 86 0.65 6.37 11.05
CA LYS A 86 0.80 7.68 10.41
C LYS A 86 1.57 8.58 11.38
N HIS A 87 2.78 8.98 11.02
CA HIS A 87 3.50 10.02 11.75
C HIS A 87 2.76 11.35 11.57
N HIS A 88 2.32 11.94 12.69
CA HIS A 88 1.71 13.26 12.68
C HIS A 88 2.82 14.31 12.63
N HIS A 89 2.87 15.08 11.55
CA HIS A 89 3.82 16.19 11.45
C HIS A 89 3.23 17.41 12.16
N PRO A 90 3.92 17.99 13.16
CA PRO A 90 3.48 19.23 13.77
C PRO A 90 3.56 20.38 12.76
N ASP A 91 2.62 21.32 12.86
CA ASP A 91 2.58 22.52 12.01
C ASP A 91 3.55 23.57 12.56
N LEU A 92 4.84 23.38 12.28
CA LEU A 92 5.92 24.26 12.69
C LEU A 92 6.60 24.91 11.47
N PRO A 93 7.24 26.07 11.65
CA PRO A 93 8.08 26.64 10.62
C PRO A 93 9.15 25.66 10.20
N ALA A 94 9.36 25.54 8.90
CA ALA A 94 10.34 24.62 8.38
C ALA A 94 11.73 25.23 8.38
N ASP A 95 12.38 25.11 9.52
CA ASP A 95 13.74 25.57 9.75
C ASP A 95 14.75 24.43 9.47
N PRO A 96 15.58 24.52 8.41
CA PRO A 96 16.61 23.52 8.14
C PRO A 96 17.69 23.48 9.24
N GLY A 97 17.95 24.59 9.94
CA GLY A 97 18.93 24.66 11.02
C GLY A 97 18.51 23.82 12.23
N ALA A 98 17.23 23.89 12.61
CA ALA A 98 16.65 23.06 13.65
C ALA A 98 16.73 21.57 13.31
N ALA A 99 16.38 21.19 12.07
CA ALA A 99 16.46 19.80 11.62
C ALA A 99 17.90 19.25 11.66
N LEU A 100 18.87 20.01 11.14
CA LEU A 100 20.28 19.63 11.16
C LEU A 100 20.85 19.51 12.59
N THR A 101 20.42 20.40 13.49
CA THR A 101 20.80 20.35 14.90
C THR A 101 20.29 19.08 15.55
N ALA A 102 19.01 18.73 15.33
CA ALA A 102 18.42 17.52 15.88
C ALA A 102 19.10 16.24 15.37
N VAL A 103 19.44 16.19 14.07
CA VAL A 103 20.18 15.06 13.50
C VAL A 103 21.55 14.89 14.15
N LYS A 104 22.30 15.98 14.34
CA LYS A 104 23.61 15.95 15.02
C LYS A 104 23.48 15.53 16.49
N GLN A 105 22.46 16.03 17.20
CA GLN A 105 22.18 15.63 18.59
C GLN A 105 21.83 14.15 18.71
N ALA A 106 21.22 13.56 17.68
CA ALA A 106 20.95 12.13 17.58
C ALA A 106 22.20 11.28 17.20
N GLY A 107 23.40 11.88 17.14
CA GLY A 107 24.65 11.17 16.92
C GLY A 107 24.97 10.88 15.45
N TRP A 108 24.33 11.60 14.52
CA TRP A 108 24.58 11.45 13.08
C TRP A 108 25.53 12.53 12.56
N THR A 109 26.41 12.12 11.65
CA THR A 109 27.22 13.04 10.86
C THR A 109 26.48 13.37 9.57
N VAL A 110 26.11 14.64 9.40
CA VAL A 110 25.37 15.11 8.21
C VAL A 110 26.32 15.41 7.06
N HIS A 111 25.91 15.05 5.85
CA HIS A 111 26.58 15.41 4.60
C HIS A 111 25.65 16.23 3.70
N GLY A 112 26.18 17.30 3.10
CA GLY A 112 25.43 18.15 2.16
C GLY A 112 24.33 18.99 2.81
N LYS A 113 23.40 19.48 1.97
CA LYS A 113 22.26 20.29 2.39
C LYS A 113 21.01 19.41 2.57
N PRO A 114 20.15 19.70 3.56
CA PRO A 114 18.86 19.02 3.67
C PRO A 114 17.97 19.36 2.47
N GLU A 115 17.29 18.36 1.92
CA GLU A 115 16.29 18.55 0.87
C GLU A 115 14.92 18.81 1.51
N ARG A 116 14.27 19.92 1.15
CA ARG A 116 12.98 20.28 1.72
C ARG A 116 11.83 19.55 1.02
N LYS A 117 10.99 18.87 1.79
CA LYS A 117 9.69 18.31 1.38
C LYS A 117 8.54 19.05 2.06
N PRO A 118 7.29 18.94 1.60
CA PRO A 118 6.17 19.70 2.18
C PRO A 118 6.06 19.60 3.72
N LYS A 119 6.35 18.42 4.30
CA LYS A 119 6.15 18.14 5.74
C LYS A 119 7.39 17.73 6.53
N HIS A 120 8.56 17.65 5.90
CA HIS A 120 9.82 17.23 6.53
C HIS A 120 11.01 17.69 5.70
N PHE A 121 12.21 17.46 6.23
CA PHE A 121 13.47 17.49 5.50
C PHE A 121 13.98 16.06 5.28
N GLU A 122 14.56 15.82 4.12
CA GLU A 122 15.39 14.63 3.88
C GLU A 122 16.84 15.03 4.08
N VAL A 123 17.57 14.31 4.93
CA VAL A 123 18.96 14.61 5.30
C VAL A 123 19.82 13.40 5.03
N LEU A 124 20.89 13.58 4.28
CA LEU A 124 21.90 12.55 4.11
C LEU A 124 22.85 12.54 5.31
N ALA A 125 23.00 11.39 5.94
CA ALA A 125 23.86 11.25 7.10
C ALA A 125 24.40 9.82 7.26
N TYR A 126 25.37 9.66 8.14
CA TYR A 126 25.94 8.37 8.54
C TYR A 126 26.33 8.40 10.03
N GLN A 127 26.54 7.23 10.63
CA GLN A 127 27.05 7.11 12.01
C GLN A 127 28.38 6.38 12.00
N GLY A 128 29.46 7.01 12.49
CA GLY A 128 30.80 6.39 12.53
C GLY A 128 31.28 5.97 11.14
N GLU A 129 31.59 4.68 10.97
CA GLU A 129 31.93 4.06 9.67
C GLU A 129 30.72 3.35 9.02
N GLY A 130 29.50 3.68 9.46
CA GLY A 130 28.27 3.08 8.97
C GLY A 130 27.84 3.57 7.59
N GLU A 131 26.86 2.86 7.03
CA GLU A 131 26.30 3.12 5.70
C GLU A 131 25.61 4.50 5.59
N TRP A 132 25.66 5.05 4.37
CA TRP A 132 24.91 6.25 4.02
C TRP A 132 23.41 6.03 4.19
N THR A 133 22.79 6.91 4.97
CA THR A 133 21.38 6.83 5.33
C THR A 133 20.67 8.14 4.99
N GLU A 134 19.50 8.04 4.37
CA GLU A 134 18.58 9.16 4.25
C GLU A 134 17.64 9.18 5.46
N LEU A 135 17.74 10.25 6.24
CA LEU A 135 16.90 10.52 7.40
C LEU A 135 15.74 11.44 7.01
N HIS A 136 14.53 11.11 7.46
CA HIS A 136 13.38 11.99 7.32
C HIS A 136 13.11 12.65 8.67
N VAL A 137 13.23 13.98 8.68
CA VAL A 137 13.18 14.79 9.89
C VAL A 137 12.01 15.76 9.78
N ASP A 138 11.03 15.66 10.68
CA ASP A 138 9.93 16.62 10.69
C ASP A 138 10.39 18.02 11.16
N PHE A 139 9.51 19.02 11.10
CA PHE A 139 9.86 20.39 11.50
C PHE A 139 10.01 20.59 13.01
N ALA A 140 9.70 19.58 13.83
CA ALA A 140 10.05 19.56 15.25
C ALA A 140 11.45 18.96 15.50
N GLY A 141 12.14 18.48 14.46
CA GLY A 141 13.44 17.81 14.60
C GLY A 141 13.33 16.32 14.89
N THR A 142 12.15 15.70 14.78
CA THR A 142 11.99 14.27 15.02
C THR A 142 12.42 13.48 13.78
N ILE A 143 13.42 12.61 13.94
CA ILE A 143 13.76 11.60 12.93
C ILE A 143 12.72 10.48 13.02
N TYR A 144 11.78 10.43 12.09
CA TYR A 144 10.69 9.46 12.11
C TYR A 144 10.86 8.31 11.10
N LYS A 145 11.79 8.46 10.15
CA LYS A 145 12.11 7.41 9.17
C LYS A 145 13.60 7.46 8.81
N GLN A 146 14.17 6.28 8.65
CA GLN A 146 15.52 6.04 8.19
C GLN A 146 15.44 5.02 7.06
N LYS A 147 16.18 5.25 5.98
CA LYS A 147 16.33 4.28 4.89
C LYS A 147 17.74 4.39 4.30
N PRO A 148 18.25 3.34 3.65
CA PRO A 148 19.49 3.44 2.87
C PRO A 148 19.43 4.63 1.92
N ALA A 149 20.53 5.37 1.82
CA ALA A 149 20.64 6.47 0.88
C ALA A 149 20.58 5.93 -0.56
N ASP A 150 19.82 6.63 -1.40
CA ASP A 150 19.80 6.40 -2.84
C ASP A 150 21.02 7.08 -3.48
N ALA A 151 21.92 6.30 -4.07
CA ALA A 151 23.20 6.80 -4.56
C ALA A 151 23.03 7.83 -5.69
N ASP A 152 22.11 7.59 -6.62
CA ASP A 152 21.84 8.48 -7.75
C ASP A 152 21.27 9.81 -7.27
N LYS A 153 20.32 9.77 -6.33
CA LYS A 153 19.73 10.96 -5.74
C LYS A 153 20.78 11.82 -5.03
N TRP A 154 21.65 11.18 -4.26
CA TRP A 154 22.59 11.88 -3.38
C TRP A 154 23.97 12.12 -4.02
N GLY A 155 24.20 11.63 -5.24
CA GLY A 155 25.49 11.71 -5.92
C GLY A 155 26.59 10.98 -5.16
N LEU A 156 26.25 9.86 -4.50
CA LEU A 156 27.24 9.02 -3.82
C LEU A 156 27.95 8.17 -4.87
N GLU A 157 29.27 8.30 -4.96
CA GLU A 157 30.09 7.36 -5.74
C GLU A 157 30.03 5.98 -5.07
N ALA A 158 29.83 4.94 -5.87
CA ALA A 158 29.72 3.55 -5.43
C ALA A 158 31.07 2.95 -5.03
#